data_AF-A0A323V2I6-F1
#
_entry.id   AF-A0A323V2I6-F1
#
_cell.length_a   1.000
_cell.length_b   1.000
_cell.length_c   1.000
_cell.angle_alpha   90.00
_cell.angle_beta   90.00
_cell.angle_gamma   90.00
#
_symmetry.space_group_name_H-M   'P 1'
#
loop_
_entity.id
_entity.type
_entity.pdbx_description
1 polymer ?
#
loop_
_entity_poly.entity_id
_entity_poly.type
_entity_poly.pdbx_seq_one_letter_code
_entity_poly.pdbx_strand_id
1 'polypeptide(L)'
;MSDSAPPLVERVRARLASGAGAPSPVAVAALVREEAGGLLGDGAVLTAVRAATDELSGAGVLEPLLRLPGVTDVLVNGPASVWVDRGAGLEPVDVRFPDEAAVRRLAVRLAAAAGRRLDDAAPWVDAGLPDGTRLHAVLPPVSGSGTCLSLRVLRRAVLSFADLADRGAFPGAAADLLTALVQARLAFLVTGGTGTGKTTVLSALLGLAGQHERLVLCEDAPELAPLHPHVVRLLTRPPNVE
;
A
#
# COMPACT_ATOMS: atom_id res chain seq x y z
N MET A 1 4.09 -19.24 -39.09
CA MET A 1 3.54 -18.10 -38.35
C MET A 1 2.54 -18.66 -37.36
N SER A 2 2.99 -18.95 -36.13
CA SER A 2 2.12 -19.46 -35.06
C SER A 2 1.43 -18.24 -34.45
N ASP A 3 0.19 -18.00 -34.85
CA ASP A 3 -0.69 -17.02 -34.22
C ASP A 3 -1.15 -17.59 -32.87
N SER A 4 -0.28 -17.50 -31.86
CA SER A 4 -0.61 -17.94 -30.51
C SER A 4 -1.59 -16.92 -29.92
N ALA A 5 -2.80 -17.38 -29.58
CA ALA A 5 -3.80 -16.55 -28.92
C ALA A 5 -3.18 -15.77 -27.74
N PRO A 6 -3.49 -14.47 -27.59
CA PRO A 6 -2.93 -13.66 -26.52
C PRO A 6 -3.22 -14.27 -25.15
N PRO A 7 -2.34 -14.09 -24.14
CA PRO A 7 -2.54 -14.64 -22.80
C PRO A 7 -3.94 -14.30 -22.26
N LEU A 8 -4.54 -15.22 -21.51
CA LEU A 8 -5.91 -15.10 -20.99
C LEU A 8 -6.19 -13.73 -20.33
N VAL A 9 -5.22 -13.20 -19.59
CA VAL A 9 -5.33 -11.89 -18.92
C VAL A 9 -5.45 -10.73 -19.92
N GLU A 10 -4.72 -10.77 -21.03
CA GLU A 10 -4.77 -9.73 -22.06
C GLU A 10 -6.13 -9.72 -22.78
N ARG A 11 -6.74 -10.90 -22.98
CA ARG A 11 -8.11 -11.00 -23.54
C ARG A 11 -9.16 -10.43 -22.58
N VAL A 12 -9.08 -10.80 -21.30
CA VAL A 12 -9.96 -10.27 -20.25
C VAL A 12 -9.83 -8.75 -20.15
N ARG A 13 -8.60 -8.22 -20.25
CA ARG A 13 -8.33 -6.78 -20.27
C ARG A 13 -8.94 -6.08 -21.47
N ALA A 14 -8.76 -6.63 -22.68
CA ALA A 14 -9.35 -6.07 -23.90
C ALA A 14 -10.89 -6.04 -23.81
N ARG A 15 -11.51 -7.06 -23.23
CA ARG A 15 -12.97 -7.13 -23.01
C ARG A 15 -13.45 -6.06 -22.02
N LEU A 16 -12.74 -5.88 -20.91
CA LEU A 16 -13.07 -4.87 -19.91
C LEU A 16 -12.89 -3.44 -20.42
N ALA A 17 -11.86 -3.19 -21.23
CA ALA A 17 -11.65 -1.90 -21.87
C ALA A 17 -12.78 -1.50 -22.83
N SER A 18 -13.52 -2.49 -23.36
CA SER A 18 -14.71 -2.27 -24.20
C SER A 18 -16.03 -2.16 -23.42
N GLY A 19 -16.02 -2.46 -22.12
CA GLY A 19 -17.19 -2.42 -21.25
C GLY A 19 -17.34 -1.08 -20.49
N ALA A 20 -18.57 -0.72 -20.14
CA ALA A 20 -18.85 0.49 -19.36
C ALA A 20 -18.80 0.17 -17.85
N GLY A 21 -17.71 0.54 -17.17
CA GLY A 21 -17.61 0.51 -15.70
C GLY A 21 -16.22 0.12 -15.17
N ALA A 22 -15.93 0.50 -13.92
CA ALA A 22 -14.71 0.06 -13.23
C ALA A 22 -14.78 -1.47 -13.00
N PRO A 23 -13.68 -2.21 -13.22
CA PRO A 23 -13.69 -3.67 -13.09
C PRO A 23 -13.94 -4.07 -11.63
N SER A 24 -15.04 -4.77 -11.38
CA SER A 24 -15.30 -5.39 -10.07
C SER A 24 -14.66 -6.79 -10.04
N PRO A 25 -14.23 -7.30 -8.87
CA PRO A 25 -13.69 -8.66 -8.75
C PRO A 25 -14.63 -9.74 -9.29
N VAL A 26 -15.94 -9.51 -9.17
CA VAL A 26 -16.99 -10.40 -9.69
C VAL A 26 -17.04 -10.35 -11.22
N ALA A 27 -16.94 -9.17 -11.82
CA ALA A 27 -16.91 -9.02 -13.28
C ALA A 27 -15.66 -9.64 -13.89
N VAL A 28 -14.49 -9.45 -13.27
CA VAL A 28 -13.23 -10.09 -13.69
C VAL A 28 -13.34 -11.60 -13.59
N ALA A 29 -13.91 -12.13 -12.50
CA ALA A 29 -14.09 -13.56 -12.33
C ALA A 29 -15.05 -14.20 -13.35
N ALA A 30 -16.12 -13.50 -13.73
CA ALA A 30 -17.03 -13.95 -14.78
C ALA A 30 -16.34 -14.00 -16.14
N LEU A 31 -15.62 -12.94 -16.50
CA LEU A 31 -14.91 -12.84 -17.78
C LEU A 31 -13.78 -13.86 -17.92
N VAL A 32 -13.02 -14.12 -16.85
CA VAL A 32 -11.97 -15.15 -16.86
C VAL A 32 -12.57 -16.53 -17.11
N ARG A 33 -13.73 -16.85 -16.53
CA ARG A 33 -14.41 -18.14 -16.76
C ARG A 33 -14.92 -18.25 -18.20
N GLU A 34 -15.48 -17.17 -18.73
CA GLU A 34 -15.96 -17.09 -20.11
C GLU A 34 -14.81 -17.29 -21.11
N GLU A 35 -13.72 -16.55 -20.95
CA GLU A 35 -12.52 -16.60 -21.82
C GLU A 35 -11.70 -17.88 -21.67
N ALA A 36 -11.84 -18.59 -20.55
CA ALA A 36 -11.22 -19.90 -20.32
C ALA A 36 -12.00 -21.06 -20.94
N GLY A 37 -13.25 -20.84 -21.37
CA GLY A 37 -14.08 -21.83 -22.07
C GLY A 37 -14.30 -23.14 -21.30
N GLY A 38 -14.21 -23.13 -19.97
CA GLY A 38 -14.36 -24.33 -19.13
C GLY A 38 -13.20 -25.31 -19.14
N LEU A 39 -12.07 -24.98 -19.78
CA LEU A 39 -10.90 -25.86 -19.92
C LEU A 39 -9.87 -25.74 -18.78
N LEU A 40 -10.11 -24.86 -17.82
CA LEU A 40 -9.26 -24.67 -16.65
C LEU A 40 -9.91 -25.28 -15.41
N GLY A 41 -9.15 -26.08 -14.65
CA GLY A 41 -9.58 -26.51 -13.32
C GLY A 41 -9.71 -25.33 -12.35
N ASP A 42 -10.47 -25.50 -11.28
CA ASP A 42 -10.82 -24.43 -10.33
C ASP A 42 -9.60 -23.66 -9.78
N GLY A 43 -8.49 -24.35 -9.50
CA GLY A 43 -7.24 -23.71 -9.05
C GLY A 43 -6.59 -22.81 -10.12
N ALA A 44 -6.66 -23.21 -11.39
CA ALA A 44 -6.14 -22.41 -12.51
C ALA A 44 -7.04 -21.21 -12.81
N VAL A 45 -8.37 -21.38 -12.69
CA VAL A 45 -9.32 -20.26 -12.76
C VAL A 45 -9.05 -19.25 -11.64
N LEU A 46 -8.91 -19.70 -10.38
CA LEU A 46 -8.59 -18.82 -9.26
C LEU A 46 -7.28 -18.05 -9.47
N THR A 47 -6.26 -18.71 -10.02
CA THR A 47 -4.98 -18.08 -10.35
C THR A 47 -5.13 -17.02 -11.43
N ALA A 48 -5.88 -17.31 -12.50
CA ALA A 48 -6.15 -16.38 -13.59
C ALA A 48 -7.01 -15.18 -13.14
N VAL A 49 -8.01 -15.40 -12.28
CA VAL A 49 -8.82 -14.31 -11.70
C VAL A 49 -7.98 -13.39 -10.83
N ARG A 50 -7.08 -13.95 -10.01
CA ARG A 50 -6.14 -13.16 -9.21
C ARG A 50 -5.21 -12.36 -10.11
N ALA A 51 -4.56 -12.99 -11.09
CA ALA A 51 -3.67 -12.30 -12.02
C ALA A 51 -4.39 -11.16 -12.77
N ALA A 52 -5.61 -11.40 -13.24
CA ALA A 52 -6.40 -10.37 -13.90
C ALA A 52 -6.78 -9.24 -12.93
N THR A 53 -7.23 -9.55 -11.71
CA THR A 53 -7.58 -8.53 -10.71
C THR A 53 -6.37 -7.71 -10.30
N ASP A 54 -5.22 -8.36 -10.12
CA ASP A 54 -3.94 -7.73 -9.78
C ASP A 54 -3.50 -6.77 -10.90
N GLU A 55 -3.69 -7.14 -12.17
CA GLU A 55 -3.33 -6.31 -13.32
C GLU A 55 -4.31 -5.14 -13.56
N LEU A 56 -5.60 -5.40 -13.37
CA LEU A 56 -6.69 -4.46 -13.67
C LEU A 56 -6.98 -3.47 -12.55
N SER A 57 -6.78 -3.88 -11.30
CA SER A 57 -7.16 -3.12 -10.10
C SER A 57 -6.05 -3.06 -9.04
N GLY A 58 -5.05 -3.94 -9.09
CA GLY A 58 -3.93 -3.98 -8.16
C GLY A 58 -2.64 -3.36 -8.73
N ALA A 59 -1.51 -3.70 -8.10
CA ALA A 59 -0.18 -3.21 -8.50
C ALA A 59 0.45 -4.00 -9.67
N GLY A 60 -0.34 -4.81 -10.38
CA GLY A 60 0.09 -5.65 -11.50
C GLY A 60 1.24 -6.57 -11.13
N VAL A 61 2.33 -6.48 -11.89
CA VAL A 61 3.54 -7.30 -11.69
C VAL A 61 4.21 -7.10 -10.32
N LEU A 62 3.90 -6.01 -9.60
CA LEU A 62 4.42 -5.75 -8.26
C LEU A 62 3.61 -6.40 -7.15
N GLU A 63 2.38 -6.83 -7.44
CA GLU A 63 1.46 -7.35 -6.45
C GLU A 63 2.00 -8.57 -5.67
N PRO A 64 2.68 -9.55 -6.31
CA PRO A 64 3.31 -10.64 -5.57
C PRO A 64 4.35 -10.14 -4.55
N LEU A 65 5.10 -9.09 -4.88
CA LEU A 65 6.11 -8.50 -3.99
C LEU A 65 5.46 -7.84 -2.77
N LEU A 66 4.37 -7.09 -2.97
CA LEU A 66 3.63 -6.44 -1.88
C LEU A 66 3.07 -7.46 -0.87
N ARG A 67 2.74 -8.67 -1.33
CA ARG A 67 2.21 -9.76 -0.50
C ARG A 67 3.27 -10.57 0.24
N LEU A 68 4.55 -10.51 -0.17
CA LEU A 68 5.62 -11.28 0.46
C LEU A 68 5.74 -10.93 1.95
N PRO A 69 5.76 -11.90 2.87
CA PRO A 69 5.98 -11.64 4.30
C PRO A 69 7.23 -10.80 4.55
N GLY A 70 7.10 -9.78 5.41
CA GLY A 70 8.21 -8.90 5.80
C GLY A 70 8.51 -7.74 4.86
N VAL A 71 8.02 -7.74 3.61
CA VAL A 71 8.18 -6.58 2.71
C VAL A 71 7.46 -5.35 3.29
N THR A 72 8.20 -4.25 3.41
CA THR A 72 7.72 -2.95 3.87
C THR A 72 7.60 -1.96 2.72
N ASP A 73 8.47 -2.07 1.71
CA ASP A 73 8.54 -1.11 0.60
C ASP A 73 8.81 -1.85 -0.72
N VAL A 74 8.19 -1.40 -1.81
CA VAL A 74 8.47 -1.80 -3.19
C VAL A 74 8.71 -0.53 -4.00
N LEU A 75 9.89 -0.38 -4.58
CA LEU A 75 10.31 0.80 -5.32
C LEU A 75 10.52 0.48 -6.79
N VAL A 76 10.10 1.37 -7.67
CA VAL A 76 10.37 1.31 -9.12
C VAL A 76 11.03 2.61 -9.53
N ASN A 77 12.28 2.53 -10.00
CA ASN A 77 13.04 3.68 -10.50
C ASN A 77 13.15 3.69 -12.03
N GLY A 78 12.39 2.81 -12.70
CA GLY A 78 12.40 2.61 -14.15
C GLY A 78 12.02 1.18 -14.51
N PRO A 79 11.85 0.87 -15.80
CA PRO A 79 11.27 -0.41 -16.23
C PRO A 79 12.11 -1.64 -15.86
N ALA A 80 13.42 -1.49 -15.67
CA ALA A 80 14.33 -2.57 -15.28
C ALA A 80 14.93 -2.38 -13.87
N SER A 81 14.39 -1.46 -13.06
CA SER A 81 14.93 -1.12 -11.74
C SER A 81 13.82 -1.22 -10.70
N VAL A 82 13.63 -2.42 -10.16
CA VAL A 82 12.66 -2.72 -9.09
C VAL A 82 13.42 -3.20 -7.86
N TRP A 83 13.05 -2.65 -6.70
CA TRP A 83 13.67 -2.91 -5.42
C TRP A 83 12.61 -3.21 -4.38
N VAL A 84 12.96 -3.97 -3.35
CA VAL A 84 12.12 -4.14 -2.16
C VAL A 84 12.93 -3.86 -0.89
N ASP A 85 12.26 -3.46 0.18
CA ASP A 85 12.84 -3.43 1.53
C ASP A 85 12.05 -4.39 2.44
N ARG A 86 12.77 -5.12 3.30
CA ARG A 86 12.21 -6.03 4.31
C ARG A 86 12.61 -5.66 5.75
N GLY A 87 13.09 -4.43 5.96
CA GLY A 87 13.60 -3.93 7.23
C GLY A 87 15.13 -4.03 7.39
N ALA A 88 15.85 -4.53 6.39
CA ALA A 88 17.31 -4.63 6.38
C ALA A 88 17.98 -3.74 5.32
N GLY A 89 17.18 -2.95 4.59
CA GLY A 89 17.62 -2.13 3.47
C GLY A 89 17.16 -2.66 2.11
N LEU A 90 17.50 -1.92 1.06
CA LEU A 90 17.00 -2.15 -0.30
C LEU A 90 17.72 -3.33 -0.98
N GLU A 91 16.93 -4.27 -1.50
CA GLU A 91 17.39 -5.39 -2.32
C GLU A 91 16.78 -5.31 -3.73
N PRO A 92 17.58 -5.50 -4.81
CA PRO A 92 17.05 -5.54 -6.17
C PRO A 92 16.30 -6.86 -6.41
N VAL A 93 15.24 -6.82 -7.20
CA VAL A 93 14.44 -8.00 -7.57
C VAL A 93 14.31 -8.13 -9.08
N ASP A 94 14.21 -9.37 -9.58
CA ASP A 94 14.06 -9.64 -11.02
C ASP A 94 12.59 -9.51 -11.47
N VAL A 95 12.05 -8.30 -11.30
CA VAL A 95 10.76 -7.88 -11.84
C VAL A 95 11.01 -6.76 -12.83
N ARG A 96 10.43 -6.87 -14.02
CA ARG A 96 10.64 -5.93 -15.12
C ARG A 96 9.32 -5.52 -15.74
N PHE A 97 9.26 -4.27 -16.14
CA PHE A 97 8.21 -3.74 -16.99
C PHE A 97 8.66 -3.80 -18.46
N PRO A 98 7.72 -3.94 -19.41
CA PRO A 98 8.06 -3.92 -20.84
C PRO A 98 8.75 -2.62 -21.28
N ASP A 99 8.28 -1.48 -20.77
CA ASP A 99 8.74 -0.15 -21.12
C ASP A 99 8.40 0.88 -20.03
N GLU A 100 8.92 2.11 -20.17
CA GLU A 100 8.61 3.24 -19.28
C GLU A 100 7.10 3.55 -19.30
N ALA A 101 6.46 3.44 -20.46
CA ALA A 101 5.04 3.70 -20.62
C ALA A 101 4.18 2.73 -19.78
N ALA A 102 4.63 1.49 -19.54
CA ALA A 102 3.98 0.53 -18.65
C ALA A 102 4.07 0.96 -17.19
N VAL A 103 5.21 1.48 -16.75
CA VAL A 103 5.39 2.04 -15.40
C VAL A 103 4.46 3.25 -15.22
N ARG A 104 4.43 4.16 -16.20
CA ARG A 104 3.52 5.32 -16.21
C ARG A 104 2.07 4.90 -16.15
N ARG A 105 1.63 3.94 -16.99
CA ARG A 105 0.26 3.42 -16.95
C ARG A 105 -0.08 2.83 -15.58
N LEU A 106 0.84 2.14 -14.93
CA LEU A 106 0.61 1.61 -13.58
C LEU A 106 0.44 2.75 -12.57
N ALA A 107 1.34 3.73 -12.57
CA ALA A 107 1.29 4.90 -11.69
C ALA A 107 -0.05 5.64 -11.77
N VAL A 108 -0.48 5.94 -13.00
CA VAL A 108 -1.74 6.68 -13.26
C VAL A 108 -2.95 5.87 -12.79
N ARG A 109 -2.96 4.55 -13.02
CA ARG A 109 -4.06 3.69 -12.55
C ARG A 109 -4.13 3.64 -11.02
N LEU A 110 -2.99 3.47 -10.34
CA LEU A 110 -2.96 3.42 -8.88
C LEU A 110 -3.38 4.78 -8.27
N ALA A 111 -2.95 5.89 -8.86
CA ALA A 111 -3.40 7.22 -8.47
C ALA A 111 -4.93 7.37 -8.62
N ALA A 112 -5.47 6.95 -9.77
CA ALA A 112 -6.90 7.00 -10.03
C ALA A 112 -7.71 6.13 -9.05
N ALA A 113 -7.21 4.92 -8.73
CA ALA A 113 -7.81 4.04 -7.73
C ALA A 113 -7.85 4.68 -6.32
N ALA A 114 -6.90 5.58 -6.02
CA ALA A 114 -6.88 6.37 -4.79
C ALA A 114 -7.65 7.70 -4.89
N GLY A 115 -8.39 7.94 -5.98
CA GLY A 115 -9.12 9.18 -6.20
C GLY A 115 -8.20 10.40 -6.37
N ARG A 116 -7.00 10.19 -6.93
CA ARG A 116 -6.02 11.23 -7.21
C ARG A 116 -5.72 11.30 -8.71
N ARG A 117 -5.30 12.49 -9.14
CA ARG A 117 -4.87 12.76 -10.51
C ARG A 117 -3.35 12.65 -10.59
N LEU A 118 -2.85 11.99 -11.63
CA LEU A 118 -1.43 11.93 -11.97
C LEU A 118 -1.30 12.05 -13.50
N ASP A 119 -0.73 13.15 -13.97
CA ASP A 119 -0.49 13.41 -15.39
C ASP A 119 0.53 14.55 -15.57
N ASP A 120 0.71 15.06 -16.78
CA ASP A 120 1.74 16.06 -17.05
C ASP A 120 1.46 17.43 -16.39
N ALA A 121 0.22 17.70 -15.97
CA ALA A 121 -0.14 18.89 -15.22
C ALA A 121 -0.03 18.69 -13.69
N ALA A 122 -0.20 17.45 -13.23
CA ALA A 122 0.03 17.02 -11.85
C ALA A 122 1.05 15.87 -11.83
N PRO A 123 2.36 16.17 -12.00
CA PRO A 123 3.38 15.17 -12.31
C PRO A 123 3.86 14.36 -11.09
N TRP A 124 3.23 14.52 -9.93
CA TRP A 124 3.48 13.68 -8.77
C TRP A 124 2.21 13.50 -7.93
N VAL A 125 2.18 12.45 -7.13
CA VAL A 125 1.05 12.15 -6.23
C VAL A 125 1.51 11.42 -4.99
N ASP A 126 0.91 11.78 -3.85
CA ASP A 126 0.89 11.00 -2.61
C ASP A 126 -0.54 10.54 -2.33
N ALA A 127 -0.73 9.23 -2.13
CA ALA A 127 -2.06 8.66 -1.92
C ALA A 127 -2.05 7.39 -1.07
N GLY A 128 -3.17 7.11 -0.40
CA GLY A 128 -3.44 5.81 0.20
C GLY A 128 -4.28 4.95 -0.75
N LEU A 129 -3.81 3.76 -1.06
CA LEU A 129 -4.54 2.76 -1.83
C LEU A 129 -5.61 2.07 -0.96
N PRO A 130 -6.64 1.44 -1.56
CA PRO A 130 -7.73 0.79 -0.81
C PRO A 130 -7.28 -0.32 0.15
N ASP A 131 -6.14 -0.96 -0.11
CA ASP A 131 -5.52 -1.99 0.72
C ASP A 131 -4.69 -1.42 1.90
N GLY A 132 -4.57 -0.09 2.00
CA GLY A 132 -3.76 0.60 3.00
C GLY A 132 -2.31 0.85 2.57
N THR A 133 -1.89 0.38 1.39
CA THR A 133 -0.56 0.69 0.83
C THR A 133 -0.47 2.17 0.51
N ARG A 134 0.64 2.83 0.88
CA ARG A 134 0.90 4.21 0.47
C ARG A 134 1.59 4.22 -0.88
N LEU A 135 1.05 5.01 -1.80
CA LEU A 135 1.63 5.30 -3.09
C LEU A 135 2.29 6.67 -3.05
N HIS A 136 3.54 6.73 -3.47
CA HIS A 136 4.16 7.92 -4.03
C HIS A 136 4.54 7.64 -5.48
N ALA A 137 4.18 8.53 -6.40
CA ALA A 137 4.56 8.40 -7.80
C ALA A 137 4.98 9.74 -8.40
N VAL A 138 5.96 9.70 -9.31
CA VAL A 138 6.53 10.89 -9.96
C VAL A 138 6.73 10.62 -11.44
N LEU A 139 6.29 11.54 -12.28
CA LEU A 139 6.44 11.53 -13.74
C LEU A 139 7.56 12.48 -14.19
N PRO A 140 8.13 12.29 -15.39
CA PRO A 140 8.90 13.34 -16.06
C PRO A 140 8.07 14.62 -16.25
N PRO A 141 8.70 15.81 -16.24
CA PRO A 141 10.14 16.05 -16.08
C PRO A 141 10.62 16.11 -14.61
N VAL A 142 9.73 15.96 -13.63
CA VAL A 142 10.11 16.03 -12.20
C VAL A 142 11.08 14.90 -11.84
N SER A 143 10.86 13.71 -12.39
CA SER A 143 11.88 12.67 -12.42
C SER A 143 12.73 12.77 -13.68
N GLY A 144 14.05 12.84 -13.52
CA GLY A 144 15.01 12.84 -14.64
C GLY A 144 15.25 11.46 -15.27
N SER A 145 14.71 10.38 -14.70
CA SER A 145 14.99 8.99 -15.11
C SER A 145 13.79 8.23 -15.68
N GLY A 146 12.64 8.90 -15.84
CA GLY A 146 11.37 8.27 -16.22
C GLY A 146 10.39 8.21 -15.04
N THR A 147 9.28 7.51 -15.20
CA THR A 147 8.30 7.35 -14.11
C THR A 147 8.90 6.56 -12.93
N CYS A 148 8.75 7.10 -11.72
CA CYS A 148 9.16 6.45 -10.46
C CYS A 148 7.94 6.16 -9.57
N LEU A 149 8.01 5.05 -8.83
CA LEU A 149 6.99 4.59 -7.88
C LEU A 149 7.64 4.21 -6.55
N SER A 150 6.97 4.53 -5.45
CA SER A 150 7.23 3.96 -4.12
C SER A 150 5.92 3.49 -3.53
N LEU A 151 5.86 2.19 -3.22
CA LEU A 151 4.72 1.53 -2.61
C LEU A 151 5.13 1.06 -1.22
N ARG A 152 4.59 1.69 -0.19
CA ARG A 152 4.89 1.35 1.21
C ARG A 152 3.73 0.58 1.82
N VAL A 153 3.97 -0.69 2.13
CA VAL A 153 3.00 -1.60 2.73
C VAL A 153 2.92 -1.31 4.22
N LEU A 154 1.83 -0.66 4.63
CA LEU A 154 1.52 -0.46 6.04
C LEU A 154 0.89 -1.72 6.61
N ARG A 155 1.72 -2.65 7.09
CA ARG A 155 1.23 -3.77 7.91
C ARG A 155 0.85 -3.23 9.28
N ARG A 156 -0.45 -3.07 9.53
CA ARG A 156 -0.98 -2.74 10.85
C ARG A 156 -0.79 -3.93 11.80
N ALA A 157 0.41 -4.06 12.36
CA ALA A 157 0.60 -4.85 13.57
C ALA A 157 0.09 -4.01 14.74
N VAL A 158 -1.11 -4.34 15.22
CA VAL A 158 -1.65 -3.72 16.44
C VAL A 158 -0.95 -4.37 17.62
N LEU A 159 0.12 -3.73 18.08
CA LEU A 159 0.84 -4.15 19.29
C LEU A 159 0.32 -3.33 20.47
N SER A 160 -0.10 -4.03 21.52
CA SER A 160 -0.37 -3.39 22.80
C SER A 160 0.95 -2.92 23.45
N PHE A 161 0.83 -2.05 24.45
CA PHE A 161 2.00 -1.64 25.23
C PHE A 161 2.66 -2.83 25.94
N ALA A 162 1.86 -3.81 26.39
CA ALA A 162 2.34 -5.06 26.97
C ALA A 162 3.13 -5.89 25.94
N ASP A 163 2.62 -6.04 24.71
CA ASP A 163 3.33 -6.78 23.65
C ASP A 163 4.71 -6.18 23.34
N LEU A 164 4.84 -4.85 23.40
CA LEU A 164 6.13 -4.18 23.21
C LEU A 164 7.07 -4.40 24.40
N ALA A 165 6.54 -4.35 25.62
CA ALA A 165 7.31 -4.65 26.84
C ALA A 165 7.84 -6.09 26.83
N ASP A 166 6.99 -7.06 26.48
CA ASP A 166 7.35 -8.49 26.41
C ASP A 166 8.42 -8.76 25.34
N ARG A 167 8.48 -7.93 24.30
CA ARG A 167 9.53 -7.97 23.26
C ARG A 167 10.81 -7.23 23.65
N GLY A 168 10.90 -6.70 24.87
CA GLY A 168 12.07 -5.98 25.36
C GLY A 168 12.24 -4.58 24.76
N ALA A 169 11.17 -3.95 24.26
CA ALA A 169 11.25 -2.61 23.67
C ALA A 169 11.61 -1.51 24.69
N PHE A 170 11.40 -1.76 25.98
CA PHE A 170 11.60 -0.78 27.06
C PHE A 170 12.62 -1.29 28.08
N PRO A 171 13.80 -0.67 28.20
CA PRO A 171 14.80 -1.07 29.18
C PRO A 171 14.48 -0.50 30.58
N GLY A 172 14.75 -1.30 31.62
CA GLY A 172 14.64 -0.87 33.02
C GLY A 172 13.26 -0.32 33.38
N ALA A 173 13.21 0.85 34.01
CA ALA A 173 11.96 1.49 34.45
C ALA A 173 11.25 2.31 33.36
N ALA A 174 11.66 2.20 32.09
CA ALA A 174 11.09 3.01 31.01
C ALA A 174 9.59 2.72 30.79
N ALA A 175 9.15 1.46 30.95
CA ALA A 175 7.74 1.09 30.80
C ALA A 175 6.85 1.77 31.86
N ASP A 176 7.30 1.79 33.11
CA ASP A 176 6.58 2.43 34.22
C ASP A 176 6.52 3.95 34.04
N LEU A 177 7.63 4.57 33.64
CA LEU A 177 7.69 6.01 33.36
C LEU A 177 6.73 6.41 32.23
N LEU A 178 6.72 5.65 31.13
CA LEU A 178 5.82 5.89 30.01
C LEU A 178 4.35 5.71 30.38
N THR A 179 4.04 4.70 31.21
CA THR A 179 2.69 4.50 31.74
C THR A 179 2.24 5.69 32.60
N ALA A 180 3.10 6.13 33.51
CA ALA A 180 2.83 7.29 34.35
C ALA A 180 2.66 8.58 33.54
N LEU A 181 3.44 8.77 32.47
CA LEU A 181 3.31 9.91 31.55
C LEU A 181 1.92 9.99 30.91
N VAL A 182 1.40 8.85 30.42
CA VAL A 182 0.06 8.80 29.82
C VAL A 182 -1.03 9.00 30.86
N GLN A 183 -0.94 8.34 32.01
CA GLN A 183 -1.91 8.47 33.11
C GLN A 183 -1.97 9.90 33.67
N ALA A 184 -0.83 10.59 33.75
CA ALA A 184 -0.73 11.97 34.15
C ALA A 184 -1.15 12.98 33.06
N ARG A 185 -1.49 12.49 31.85
CA ARG A 185 -1.90 13.30 30.67
C ARG A 185 -0.86 14.36 30.30
N LEU A 186 0.42 14.02 30.42
CA LEU A 186 1.50 14.92 30.06
C LEU A 186 1.67 14.96 28.54
N ALA A 187 1.99 16.14 27.99
CA ALA A 187 2.34 16.25 26.58
C ALA A 187 3.73 15.64 26.35
N PHE A 188 3.86 14.79 25.33
CA PHE A 188 5.12 14.13 24.98
C PHE A 188 5.29 14.03 23.47
N LEU A 189 6.53 13.80 23.05
CA LEU A 189 6.92 13.59 21.65
C LEU A 189 7.74 12.30 21.55
N VAL A 190 7.37 11.42 20.62
CA VAL A 190 8.16 10.23 20.27
C VAL A 190 9.07 10.56 19.11
N THR A 191 10.39 10.50 19.32
CA THR A 191 11.42 10.83 18.32
C THR A 191 12.28 9.62 17.97
N GLY A 192 13.05 9.71 16.88
CA GLY A 192 13.86 8.61 16.34
C GLY A 192 13.96 8.60 14.81
N GLY A 193 14.90 7.85 14.26
CA GLY A 193 15.11 7.70 12.82
C GLY A 193 13.90 7.08 12.08
N THR A 194 13.88 7.17 10.75
CA THR A 194 12.89 6.47 9.94
C THR A 194 12.96 4.96 10.20
N GLY A 195 11.81 4.29 10.32
CA GLY A 195 11.75 2.84 10.56
C GLY A 195 12.01 2.38 12.01
N THR A 196 12.37 3.26 12.95
CA THR A 196 12.70 2.84 14.33
C THR A 196 11.48 2.57 15.23
N GLY A 197 10.29 2.37 14.65
CA GLY A 197 9.07 2.00 15.42
C GLY A 197 8.36 3.14 16.17
N LYS A 198 8.66 4.42 15.87
CA LYS A 198 8.00 5.58 16.53
C LYS A 198 6.48 5.49 16.55
N THR A 199 5.87 5.31 15.37
CA THR A 199 4.42 5.23 15.21
C THR A 199 3.84 4.03 15.97
N THR A 200 4.58 2.92 16.03
CA THR A 200 4.21 1.72 16.79
C THR A 200 4.17 2.00 18.29
N VAL A 201 5.21 2.63 18.84
CA VAL A 201 5.27 3.01 20.27
C VAL A 201 4.17 4.01 20.60
N LEU A 202 3.99 5.06 19.78
CA LEU A 202 2.93 6.05 19.97
C LEU A 202 1.53 5.39 19.97
N SER A 203 1.27 4.51 19.00
CA SER A 203 0.01 3.78 18.90
C SER A 203 -0.26 2.91 20.15
N ALA A 204 0.76 2.27 20.70
CA ALA A 204 0.65 1.46 21.91
C ALA A 204 0.40 2.33 23.17
N LEU A 205 1.10 3.46 23.30
CA LEU A 205 0.91 4.41 24.40
C LEU A 205 -0.50 5.02 24.41
N LEU A 206 -1.02 5.36 23.23
CA LEU A 206 -2.40 5.85 23.09
C LEU A 206 -3.44 4.80 23.54
N GLY A 207 -3.11 3.51 23.46
CA GLY A 207 -3.96 2.43 24.00
C GLY A 207 -4.02 2.39 25.54
N LEU A 208 -3.12 3.10 26.25
CA LEU A 208 -3.16 3.22 27.71
C LEU A 208 -4.14 4.31 28.20
N ALA A 209 -4.68 5.12 27.29
CA ALA A 209 -5.69 6.12 27.64
C ALA A 209 -6.92 5.46 28.29
N GLY A 210 -7.57 6.18 29.20
CA GLY A 210 -8.73 5.66 29.92
C GLY A 210 -9.88 5.36 28.97
N GLN A 211 -10.61 4.23 29.17
CA GLN A 211 -11.65 3.76 28.24
C GLN A 211 -12.82 4.74 27.99
N HIS A 212 -12.97 5.76 28.83
CA HIS A 212 -13.99 6.81 28.71
C HIS A 212 -13.47 8.11 28.07
N GLU A 213 -12.19 8.15 27.71
CA GLU A 213 -11.58 9.28 27.01
C GLU A 213 -11.88 9.20 25.51
N ARG A 214 -11.78 10.32 24.79
CA ARG A 214 -11.96 10.36 23.34
C ARG A 214 -10.62 10.69 22.70
N LEU A 215 -10.12 9.77 21.87
CA LEU A 215 -8.91 10.01 21.09
C LEU A 215 -9.26 10.63 19.75
N VAL A 216 -8.55 11.69 19.37
CA VAL A 216 -8.61 12.31 18.04
C VAL A 216 -7.24 12.19 17.40
N LEU A 217 -7.14 11.40 16.35
CA LEU A 217 -5.89 11.16 15.61
C LEU A 217 -5.90 12.03 14.36
N CYS A 218 -4.88 12.85 14.19
CA CYS A 218 -4.68 13.68 13.02
C CYS A 218 -3.43 13.17 12.28
N GLU A 219 -3.61 12.61 11.09
CA GLU A 219 -2.52 11.97 10.35
C GLU A 219 -2.54 12.38 8.86
N ASP A 220 -1.38 12.43 8.22
CA ASP A 220 -1.32 12.56 6.75
C ASP A 220 -1.73 11.26 6.06
N ALA A 221 -1.36 10.13 6.66
CA ALA A 221 -1.76 8.80 6.23
C ALA A 221 -2.16 7.97 7.46
N PRO A 222 -3.18 7.10 7.35
CA PRO A 222 -3.73 6.40 8.50
C PRO A 222 -2.80 5.25 8.96
N GLU A 223 -1.85 5.55 9.85
CA GLU A 223 -0.85 4.62 10.37
C GLU A 223 -1.15 4.16 11.80
N LEU A 224 -1.60 5.06 12.67
CA LEU A 224 -1.90 4.78 14.08
C LEU A 224 -3.08 3.82 14.22
N ALA A 225 -3.02 2.86 15.13
CA ALA A 225 -4.09 1.91 15.40
C ALA A 225 -4.16 1.55 16.89
N PRO A 226 -4.42 2.52 17.78
CA PRO A 226 -4.46 2.26 19.22
C PRO A 226 -5.62 1.31 19.56
N LEU A 227 -5.38 0.41 20.51
CA LEU A 227 -6.40 -0.44 21.12
C LEU A 227 -7.26 0.39 22.08
N HIS A 228 -8.20 1.17 21.54
CA HIS A 228 -9.05 2.07 22.32
C HIS A 228 -10.49 2.07 21.76
N PRO A 229 -11.54 1.99 22.60
CA PRO A 229 -12.92 1.88 22.15
C PRO A 229 -13.45 3.14 21.46
N HIS A 230 -12.91 4.31 21.78
CA HIS A 230 -13.38 5.60 21.26
C HIS A 230 -12.27 6.36 20.52
N VAL A 231 -12.17 6.16 19.20
CA VAL A 231 -11.15 6.80 18.34
C VAL A 231 -11.82 7.52 17.17
N VAL A 232 -11.47 8.78 16.97
CA VAL A 232 -11.83 9.58 15.80
C VAL A 232 -10.58 9.80 14.96
N ARG A 233 -10.67 9.55 13.65
CA ARG A 233 -9.56 9.67 12.70
C ARG A 233 -9.80 10.81 11.74
N LEU A 234 -8.86 11.74 11.70
CA LEU A 234 -8.83 12.88 10.81
C LEU A 234 -7.61 12.72 9.90
N LEU A 235 -7.83 12.83 8.59
CA LEU A 235 -6.78 12.79 7.60
C LEU A 235 -6.59 14.16 6.98
N THR A 236 -5.33 14.51 6.69
CA THR A 236 -5.07 15.73 5.94
C THR A 236 -5.61 15.61 4.52
N ARG A 237 -6.03 16.76 3.98
CA ARG A 237 -6.46 16.91 2.60
C ARG A 237 -5.53 17.94 1.96
N PRO A 238 -4.95 17.68 0.77
CA PRO A 238 -4.22 18.71 0.07
C PRO A 238 -5.13 19.91 -0.21
N PRO A 239 -4.61 21.15 -0.19
CA PRO A 239 -5.40 22.34 -0.50
C PRO A 239 -6.07 22.17 -1.88
N ASN A 240 -7.34 22.61 -1.97
CA ASN A 240 -8.00 22.73 -3.27
C ASN A 240 -7.23 23.75 -4.12
N VAL A 241 -7.18 23.52 -5.43
CA VAL A 241 -6.53 24.43 -6.39
C VAL A 241 -7.44 25.62 -6.75
N GLU A 242 -8.31 26.05 -5.82
CA GLU A 242 -9.23 27.19 -5.97
C GLU A 242 -8.81 28.35 -5.07
#